data_AF-A0A162CQK9-F1
#
_entry.id   AF-A0A162CQK9-F1
#
_cell.length_a   1.000
_cell.length_b   1.000
_cell.length_c   1.000
_cell.angle_alpha   90.00
_cell.angle_beta   90.00
_cell.angle_gamma   90.00
#
_symmetry.space_group_name_H-M   'P 1'
#
loop_
_entity.id
_entity.type
_entity.pdbx_description
1 polymer ?
#
loop_
_entity_poly.entity_id
_entity_poly.type
_entity_poly.pdbx_seq_one_letter_code
_entity_poly.pdbx_strand_id
1 'polypeptide(L)'
;MKLNYNPIYLKQEIMKSIFTFILLLVITFSAQAQSEQYLMSAQKLEVRSGPGLNFNTIAEVPQGTQVYVMSSNYGDWSAIQFKSMNGFVLTNRLTQDSTIADAEKAAREAEAKKAAAAAAAKAAIARAQAAKRAAEEAARIAFAEAERLTREAQATAAKAAADADAAKRSKTAAERKALADTEETRKALELARQRAAKGNTGISAPIESTTASAGANSGSSAPKAAPISVTREDKYSSWEKKTYKSGATPKSFNFKGKFDYKLDNYLKIKVGKNTELVAKLYKMGQTSKDDQLVRVVYINSNTTQFIRNIPEGEYYLKIAYGKVWKETMKDGKRFGTFTQNALYEQVQSVLDFNTVKTSKGINVPSYNLSLDLLPSGNGYATNNGEGISADKFNDN
;
A
#
# COMPACT_ATOMS: atom_id res chain seq x y z
N MET A 1 -67.08 25.90 -50.31
CA MET A 1 -66.43 24.58 -50.18
C MET A 1 -66.11 24.33 -48.71
N LYS A 2 -66.96 23.58 -47.98
CA LYS A 2 -66.68 23.21 -46.59
C LYS A 2 -65.99 21.85 -46.59
N LEU A 3 -64.71 21.84 -46.20
CA LEU A 3 -63.93 20.61 -46.01
C LEU A 3 -64.33 19.97 -44.67
N ASN A 4 -64.85 18.75 -44.77
CA ASN A 4 -65.31 17.92 -43.68
C ASN A 4 -64.08 17.17 -43.12
N TYR A 5 -63.57 17.59 -41.96
CA TYR A 5 -62.48 16.87 -41.28
C TYR A 5 -63.07 15.70 -40.50
N ASN A 6 -62.75 14.48 -40.93
CA ASN A 6 -63.08 13.24 -40.23
C ASN A 6 -62.26 13.14 -38.91
N PRO A 7 -62.91 12.96 -37.75
CA PRO A 7 -62.25 13.01 -36.42
C PRO A 7 -61.47 11.73 -36.05
N ILE A 8 -61.28 10.81 -36.99
CA ILE A 8 -60.68 9.49 -36.72
C ILE A 8 -59.14 9.55 -36.69
N TYR A 9 -58.53 10.47 -37.43
CA TYR A 9 -57.07 10.50 -37.61
C TYR A 9 -56.30 11.34 -36.57
N LEU A 10 -56.97 12.11 -35.70
CA LEU A 10 -56.30 12.84 -34.61
C LEU A 10 -56.14 12.01 -33.33
N LYS A 11 -56.87 10.89 -33.19
CA LYS A 11 -56.81 10.01 -32.01
C LYS A 11 -55.64 9.02 -32.02
N GLN A 12 -54.99 8.79 -33.16
CA GLN A 12 -53.98 7.73 -33.27
C GLN A 12 -52.55 8.19 -32.96
N GLU A 13 -52.25 9.48 -33.05
CA GLU A 13 -50.94 10.05 -32.67
C GLU A 13 -50.89 10.51 -31.20
N ILE A 14 -52.04 10.78 -30.56
CA ILE A 14 -52.11 11.05 -29.11
C ILE A 14 -51.94 9.75 -28.29
N MET A 15 -52.35 8.60 -28.84
CA MET A 15 -52.22 7.31 -28.14
C MET A 15 -50.80 6.72 -28.14
N LYS A 16 -49.89 7.17 -29.01
CA LYS A 16 -48.48 6.69 -28.97
C LYS A 16 -47.63 7.45 -27.95
N SER A 17 -47.96 8.70 -27.64
CA SER A 17 -47.26 9.50 -26.62
C SER A 17 -47.74 9.20 -25.19
N ILE A 18 -49.00 8.77 -25.03
CA ILE A 18 -49.54 8.31 -23.73
C ILE A 18 -48.99 6.92 -23.36
N PHE A 19 -48.68 6.06 -24.34
CA PHE A 19 -48.11 4.74 -24.07
C PHE A 19 -46.62 4.78 -23.68
N THR A 20 -45.87 5.81 -24.09
CA THR A 20 -44.49 6.05 -23.62
C THR A 20 -44.41 6.78 -22.28
N PHE A 21 -45.52 7.31 -21.77
CA PHE A 21 -45.61 7.86 -20.41
C PHE A 21 -46.17 6.85 -19.39
N ILE A 22 -46.96 5.87 -19.84
CA ILE A 22 -47.41 4.73 -19.00
C ILE A 22 -46.28 3.70 -18.79
N LEU A 23 -45.24 3.69 -19.63
CA LEU A 23 -44.02 2.89 -19.41
C LEU A 23 -43.02 3.56 -18.43
N LEU A 24 -43.27 4.80 -17.99
CA LEU A 24 -42.45 5.54 -17.01
C LEU A 24 -43.22 5.86 -15.72
N LEU A 25 -44.32 5.15 -15.47
CA LEU A 25 -45.13 5.21 -14.23
C LEU A 25 -45.36 3.81 -13.66
N VAL A 26 -44.37 2.92 -13.77
CA VAL A 26 -44.18 1.86 -12.77
C VAL A 26 -43.45 2.49 -11.58
N ILE A 27 -44.14 3.46 -10.99
CA ILE A 27 -44.07 3.77 -9.57
C ILE A 27 -44.30 2.42 -8.90
N THR A 28 -43.24 1.96 -8.23
CA THR A 28 -43.31 1.13 -7.03
C THR A 28 -44.50 0.17 -7.05
N PHE A 29 -44.27 -1.05 -7.53
CA PHE A 29 -44.80 -2.16 -6.75
C PHE A 29 -44.14 -2.02 -5.38
N SER A 30 -44.82 -1.26 -4.51
CA SER A 30 -44.96 -1.67 -3.13
C SER A 30 -45.27 -3.16 -3.25
N ALA A 31 -44.28 -3.99 -2.97
CA ALA A 31 -44.56 -5.24 -2.33
C ALA A 31 -45.34 -4.84 -1.06
N GLN A 32 -46.65 -4.65 -1.21
CA GLN A 32 -47.53 -5.02 -0.13
C GLN A 32 -47.27 -6.51 -0.03
N ALA A 33 -46.29 -6.85 0.82
CA ALA A 33 -46.25 -8.12 1.48
C ALA A 33 -47.67 -8.29 2.00
N GLN A 34 -48.48 -9.07 1.29
CA GLN A 34 -49.66 -9.65 1.89
C GLN A 34 -49.04 -10.49 3.01
N SER A 35 -49.03 -9.92 4.22
CA SER A 35 -48.37 -10.51 5.37
C SER A 35 -48.91 -11.91 5.48
N GLU A 36 -48.07 -12.91 5.23
CA GLU A 36 -48.38 -14.29 5.54
C GLU A 36 -48.62 -14.32 7.06
N GLN A 37 -49.87 -14.18 7.50
CA GLN A 37 -50.21 -14.09 8.90
C GLN A 37 -50.30 -15.49 9.49
N TYR A 38 -49.14 -16.14 9.56
CA TYR A 38 -48.96 -17.19 10.53
C TYR A 38 -48.91 -16.55 11.91
N LEU A 39 -49.93 -16.80 12.73
CA LEU A 39 -50.01 -16.34 14.10
C LEU A 39 -49.87 -17.51 15.06
N MET A 40 -49.38 -17.22 16.26
CA MET A 40 -49.25 -18.20 17.33
C MET A 40 -50.50 -18.17 18.20
N SER A 41 -50.92 -19.35 18.62
CA SER A 41 -51.92 -19.52 19.68
C SER A 41 -51.37 -18.97 21.00
N ALA A 42 -51.89 -17.83 21.47
CA ALA A 42 -51.54 -17.23 22.76
C ALA A 42 -52.05 -18.07 23.94
N GLN A 43 -53.09 -18.85 23.71
CA GLN A 43 -53.72 -19.79 24.65
C GLN A 43 -54.47 -20.86 23.86
N LYS A 44 -54.88 -21.95 24.51
CA LYS A 44 -55.64 -23.05 23.88
C LYS A 44 -56.76 -22.52 22.97
N LEU A 45 -56.72 -22.88 21.69
CA LEU A 45 -57.75 -22.48 20.72
C LEU A 45 -58.81 -23.56 20.65
N GLU A 46 -60.07 -23.15 20.75
CA GLU A 46 -61.23 -23.95 20.39
C GLU A 46 -61.58 -23.60 18.94
N VAL A 47 -61.28 -24.50 18.02
CA VAL A 47 -61.59 -24.32 16.60
C VAL A 47 -63.05 -24.67 16.39
N ARG A 48 -63.83 -23.74 15.85
CA ARG A 48 -65.27 -23.88 15.63
C ARG A 48 -65.61 -23.98 14.15
N SER A 49 -66.76 -24.58 13.83
CA SER A 49 -67.25 -24.72 12.46
C SER A 49 -67.74 -23.41 11.82
N GLY A 50 -67.97 -22.36 12.61
CA GLY A 50 -68.38 -21.05 12.14
C GLY A 50 -68.00 -19.92 13.11
N PRO A 51 -68.09 -18.65 12.69
CA PRO A 51 -67.71 -17.50 13.49
C PRO A 51 -68.78 -17.19 14.55
N GLY A 52 -68.62 -17.76 15.74
CA GLY A 52 -69.50 -17.50 16.88
C GLY A 52 -69.50 -18.61 17.93
N LEU A 53 -69.94 -18.28 19.14
CA LEU A 53 -70.03 -19.23 20.25
C LEU A 53 -71.15 -20.28 20.06
N ASN A 54 -72.13 -20.00 19.20
CA ASN A 54 -73.23 -20.91 18.88
C ASN A 54 -72.85 -22.03 17.90
N PHE A 55 -71.64 -21.98 17.33
CA PHE A 55 -71.12 -23.03 16.44
C PHE A 55 -70.37 -24.09 17.23
N ASN A 56 -70.46 -25.34 16.77
CA ASN A 56 -69.81 -26.48 17.41
C ASN A 56 -68.28 -26.35 17.35
N THR A 57 -67.62 -26.71 18.45
CA THR A 57 -66.18 -26.93 18.47
C THR A 57 -65.85 -28.20 17.70
N ILE A 58 -65.00 -28.09 16.68
CA ILE A 58 -64.58 -29.17 15.78
C ILE A 58 -63.16 -29.66 16.08
N ALA A 59 -62.34 -28.85 16.75
CA ALA A 59 -61.02 -29.27 17.23
C ALA A 59 -60.50 -28.36 18.35
N GLU A 60 -59.45 -28.83 19.02
CA GLU A 60 -58.64 -28.02 19.92
C GLU A 60 -57.20 -27.92 19.41
N VAL A 61 -56.64 -26.73 19.46
CA VAL A 61 -55.23 -26.47 19.11
C VAL A 61 -54.49 -26.02 20.38
N PRO A 62 -53.40 -26.69 20.78
CA PRO A 62 -52.63 -26.32 21.97
C PRO A 62 -52.05 -24.91 21.91
N GLN A 63 -51.87 -24.29 23.09
CA GLN A 63 -51.12 -23.03 23.22
C GLN A 63 -49.72 -23.17 22.60
N GLY A 64 -49.24 -22.09 21.96
CA GLY A 64 -47.94 -22.06 21.32
C GLY A 64 -47.90 -22.79 19.97
N THR A 65 -49.06 -23.14 19.40
CA THR A 65 -49.12 -23.71 18.05
C THR A 65 -49.28 -22.61 17.01
N GLN A 66 -48.51 -22.71 15.92
CA GLN A 66 -48.62 -21.82 14.77
C GLN A 66 -49.82 -22.22 13.90
N VAL A 67 -50.64 -21.24 13.53
CA VAL A 67 -51.79 -21.40 12.63
C VAL A 67 -51.74 -20.38 11.51
N TYR A 68 -52.21 -20.77 10.33
CA TYR A 68 -52.32 -19.84 9.21
C TYR A 68 -53.65 -19.09 9.28
N VAL A 69 -53.60 -17.76 9.38
CA VAL A 69 -54.81 -16.94 9.36
C VAL A 69 -55.17 -16.62 7.91
N MET A 70 -56.28 -17.19 7.47
CA MET A 70 -56.79 -17.00 6.11
C MET A 70 -57.53 -15.65 5.98
N SER A 71 -58.29 -15.28 7.01
CA SER A 71 -59.01 -14.00 7.06
C SER A 71 -59.43 -13.67 8.50
N SER A 72 -59.48 -12.37 8.83
CA SER A 72 -59.97 -11.87 10.12
C SER A 72 -61.16 -10.92 9.98
N ASN A 73 -61.93 -11.04 8.89
CA ASN A 73 -63.07 -10.18 8.59
C ASN A 73 -64.40 -10.66 9.19
N TYR A 74 -64.37 -11.48 10.24
CA TYR A 74 -65.55 -12.08 10.87
C TYR A 74 -65.82 -11.54 12.29
N GLY A 75 -65.59 -10.24 12.50
CA GLY A 75 -65.71 -9.61 13.81
C GLY A 75 -64.59 -10.04 14.76
N ASP A 76 -64.94 -10.61 15.91
CA ASP A 76 -63.98 -11.14 16.89
C ASP A 76 -63.33 -12.48 16.47
N TRP A 77 -63.64 -12.97 15.27
CA TRP A 77 -63.22 -14.27 14.78
C TRP A 77 -62.26 -14.18 13.59
N SER A 78 -61.28 -15.06 13.58
CA SER A 78 -60.38 -15.33 12.46
C SER A 78 -60.66 -16.72 11.90
N ALA A 79 -60.78 -16.80 10.58
CA ALA A 79 -60.71 -18.06 9.84
C ALA A 79 -59.25 -18.51 9.77
N ILE A 80 -59.00 -19.73 10.23
CA ILE A 80 -57.67 -20.32 10.25
C ILE A 80 -57.63 -21.63 9.47
N GLN A 81 -56.44 -21.96 8.98
CA GLN A 81 -56.09 -23.30 8.52
C GLN A 81 -55.05 -23.89 9.48
N PHE A 82 -55.33 -25.10 9.94
CA PHE A 82 -54.41 -25.89 10.77
C PHE A 82 -54.35 -27.32 10.23
N LYS A 83 -53.17 -27.72 9.74
CA LYS A 83 -52.98 -28.99 9.02
C LYS A 83 -53.97 -29.10 7.86
N SER A 84 -54.82 -30.14 7.84
CA SER A 84 -55.81 -30.39 6.80
C SER A 84 -57.22 -29.87 7.16
N MET A 85 -57.33 -29.02 8.20
CA MET A 85 -58.59 -28.56 8.75
C MET A 85 -58.71 -27.03 8.69
N ASN A 86 -59.89 -26.56 8.33
CA ASN A 86 -60.26 -25.15 8.36
C ASN A 86 -61.32 -24.93 9.43
N GLY A 87 -61.25 -23.79 10.12
CA GLY A 87 -62.24 -23.42 11.12
C GLY A 87 -62.03 -22.00 11.64
N PHE A 88 -62.80 -21.63 12.65
CA PHE A 88 -62.82 -20.27 13.20
C PHE A 88 -62.35 -20.26 14.65
N VAL A 89 -61.52 -19.29 15.00
CA VAL A 89 -61.02 -19.06 16.36
C VAL A 89 -61.15 -17.59 16.72
N LEU A 90 -61.18 -17.27 18.01
CA LEU A 90 -61.20 -15.88 18.47
C LEU A 90 -59.86 -15.18 18.16
N THR A 91 -59.92 -14.03 17.48
CA THR A 91 -58.76 -13.26 17.03
C THR A 91 -57.85 -12.85 18.20
N ASN A 92 -58.44 -12.52 19.35
CA ASN A 92 -57.68 -12.14 20.56
C ASN A 92 -56.91 -13.30 21.22
N ARG A 93 -57.09 -14.53 20.74
CA ARG A 93 -56.29 -15.70 21.16
C ARG A 93 -55.11 -15.96 20.23
N LEU A 94 -54.97 -15.16 19.18
CA LEU A 94 -53.85 -15.20 18.26
C LEU A 94 -52.91 -14.04 18.58
N THR A 95 -51.61 -14.32 18.58
CA THR A 95 -50.56 -13.33 18.80
C THR A 95 -49.52 -13.44 17.70
N GLN A 96 -48.89 -12.32 17.36
CA GLN A 96 -47.65 -12.38 16.60
C GLN A 96 -46.60 -13.12 17.43
N ASP A 97 -45.78 -13.92 16.77
CA ASP A 97 -44.68 -14.60 17.44
C ASP A 97 -43.70 -13.54 17.96
N SER A 98 -43.71 -13.29 19.27
CA SER A 98 -42.84 -12.30 19.91
C SER A 98 -41.37 -12.62 19.68
N THR A 99 -41.03 -13.90 19.44
CA THR A 99 -39.66 -14.31 19.15
C THR A 99 -39.19 -13.82 17.78
N ILE A 100 -40.08 -13.67 16.80
CA ILE A 100 -39.74 -13.17 15.45
C ILE A 100 -39.56 -11.64 15.49
N ALA A 101 -40.46 -10.92 16.16
CA ALA A 101 -40.35 -9.46 16.29
C ALA A 101 -39.08 -9.04 17.07
N ASP A 102 -38.75 -9.77 18.13
CA ASP A 102 -37.52 -9.55 18.91
C ASP A 102 -36.26 -9.92 18.12
N ALA A 103 -36.32 -11.01 17.33
CA ALA A 103 -35.22 -11.40 16.44
C ALA A 103 -34.97 -10.35 15.34
N GLU A 104 -36.02 -9.79 14.75
CA GLU A 104 -35.90 -8.73 13.73
C GLU A 104 -35.37 -7.41 14.30
N LYS A 105 -35.75 -7.04 15.52
CA LYS A 105 -35.19 -5.88 16.22
C LYS A 105 -33.71 -6.10 16.56
N ALA A 106 -33.37 -7.28 17.09
CA ALA A 106 -31.98 -7.64 17.38
C ALA A 106 -31.12 -7.67 16.11
N ALA A 107 -31.64 -8.18 14.99
CA ALA A 107 -30.95 -8.19 13.70
C ALA A 107 -30.69 -6.77 13.17
N ARG A 108 -31.69 -5.87 13.22
CA ARG A 108 -31.53 -4.46 12.82
C ARG A 108 -30.53 -3.72 13.69
N GLU A 109 -30.55 -3.94 15.00
CA GLU A 109 -29.58 -3.34 15.92
C GLU A 109 -28.15 -3.87 15.68
N ALA A 110 -28.00 -5.16 15.39
CA ALA A 110 -26.72 -5.76 15.04
C ALA A 110 -26.17 -5.21 13.71
N GLU A 111 -27.03 -5.04 12.71
CA GLU A 111 -26.67 -4.45 11.42
C GLU A 111 -26.28 -2.97 11.56
N ALA A 112 -27.04 -2.19 12.35
CA ALA A 112 -26.70 -0.80 12.64
C ALA A 112 -25.35 -0.67 13.36
N LYS A 113 -25.06 -1.54 14.34
CA LYS A 113 -23.76 -1.59 15.02
C LYS A 113 -22.62 -1.96 14.07
N LYS A 114 -22.84 -2.92 13.17
CA LYS A 114 -21.86 -3.32 12.15
C LYS A 114 -21.59 -2.18 11.16
N ALA A 115 -22.63 -1.48 10.70
CA ALA A 115 -22.50 -0.33 9.82
C ALA A 115 -21.75 0.83 10.50
N ALA A 116 -22.06 1.12 11.77
CA ALA A 116 -21.35 2.13 12.56
C ALA A 116 -19.85 1.77 12.75
N ALA A 117 -19.55 0.51 13.05
CA ALA A 117 -18.18 0.03 13.16
C ALA A 117 -17.40 0.13 11.83
N ALA A 118 -18.05 -0.21 10.71
CA ALA A 118 -17.45 -0.07 9.38
C ALA A 118 -17.18 1.40 9.01
N ALA A 119 -18.11 2.31 9.35
CA ALA A 119 -17.93 3.74 9.15
C ALA A 119 -16.79 4.30 10.01
N ALA A 120 -16.71 3.90 11.28
CA ALA A 120 -15.62 4.28 12.18
C ALA A 120 -14.26 3.77 11.68
N ALA A 121 -14.18 2.53 11.20
CA ALA A 121 -12.97 1.96 10.60
C ALA A 121 -12.55 2.73 9.34
N LYS A 122 -13.50 3.06 8.46
CA LYS A 122 -13.24 3.87 7.25
C LYS A 122 -12.72 5.26 7.61
N ALA A 123 -13.31 5.92 8.62
CA ALA A 123 -12.86 7.21 9.11
C ALA A 123 -11.45 7.15 9.71
N ALA A 124 -11.14 6.10 10.49
CA ALA A 124 -9.80 5.88 11.05
C ALA A 124 -8.75 5.69 9.94
N ILE A 125 -9.06 4.91 8.90
CA ILE A 125 -8.18 4.72 7.75
C ILE A 125 -7.94 6.05 7.02
N ALA A 126 -8.99 6.84 6.79
CA ALA A 126 -8.88 8.14 6.14
C ALA A 126 -8.00 9.12 6.94
N ARG A 127 -8.18 9.18 8.27
CA ARG A 127 -7.33 9.99 9.17
C ARG A 127 -5.87 9.55 9.13
N ALA A 128 -5.61 8.24 9.18
CA ALA A 128 -4.25 7.70 9.09
C ALA A 128 -3.59 8.03 7.75
N GLN A 129 -4.33 7.97 6.64
CA GLN A 129 -3.83 8.36 5.32
C GLN A 129 -3.54 9.86 5.22
N ALA A 130 -4.40 10.71 5.79
CA ALA A 130 -4.18 12.16 5.84
C ALA A 130 -2.94 12.51 6.67
N ALA A 131 -2.78 11.89 7.85
CA ALA A 131 -1.61 12.06 8.70
C ALA A 131 -0.31 11.63 8.00
N LYS A 132 -0.34 10.51 7.25
CA LYS A 132 0.80 10.06 6.46
C LYS A 132 1.19 11.07 5.39
N ARG A 133 0.22 11.63 4.66
CA ARG A 133 0.50 12.64 3.62
C ARG A 133 1.11 13.91 4.22
N ALA A 134 0.56 14.39 5.34
CA ALA A 134 1.10 15.55 6.04
C ALA A 134 2.54 15.31 6.54
N ALA A 135 2.83 14.12 7.08
CA ALA A 135 4.18 13.76 7.50
C ALA A 135 5.17 13.66 6.32
N GLU A 136 4.73 13.14 5.17
CA GLU A 136 5.57 13.06 3.97
C GLU A 136 5.85 14.44 3.37
N GLU A 137 4.88 15.35 3.41
CA GLU A 137 5.07 16.74 3.00
C GLU A 137 6.04 17.48 3.93
N ALA A 138 5.87 17.34 5.25
CA ALA A 138 6.78 17.92 6.24
C ALA A 138 8.22 17.40 6.07
N ALA A 139 8.39 16.10 5.82
CA ALA A 139 9.71 15.52 5.57
C ALA A 139 10.35 16.06 4.28
N ARG A 140 9.55 16.30 3.22
CA ARG A 140 10.05 16.91 1.98
C ARG A 140 10.55 18.33 2.21
N ILE A 141 9.82 19.13 2.99
CA ILE A 141 10.20 20.50 3.33
C ILE A 141 11.50 20.50 4.13
N ALA A 142 11.58 19.68 5.18
CA ALA A 142 12.77 19.58 6.02
C ALA A 142 14.02 19.14 5.24
N PHE A 143 13.88 18.21 4.30
CA PHE A 143 14.99 17.79 3.44
C PHE A 143 15.47 18.92 2.53
N ALA A 144 14.55 19.65 1.88
CA ALA A 144 14.90 20.78 1.03
C ALA A 144 15.60 21.91 1.81
N GLU A 145 15.17 22.15 3.05
CA GLU A 145 15.79 23.13 3.94
C GLU A 145 17.21 22.70 4.35
N ALA A 146 17.39 21.43 4.73
CA ALA A 146 18.72 20.89 5.08
C ALA A 146 19.70 20.97 3.89
N GLU A 147 19.23 20.70 2.67
CA GLU A 147 20.05 20.83 1.46
C GLU A 147 20.43 22.30 1.20
N ARG A 148 19.51 23.24 1.40
CA ARG A 148 19.79 24.68 1.25
C ARG A 148 20.87 25.13 2.24
N LEU A 149 20.72 24.76 3.51
CA LEU A 149 21.70 25.07 4.56
C LEU A 149 23.07 24.46 4.26
N THR A 150 23.10 23.23 3.72
CA THR A 150 24.35 22.58 3.30
C THR A 150 25.03 23.35 2.17
N ARG A 151 24.28 23.79 1.15
CA ARG A 151 24.82 24.60 0.05
C ARG A 151 25.32 25.97 0.53
N GLU A 152 24.59 26.63 1.44
CA GLU A 152 25.02 27.88 2.07
C GLU A 152 26.33 27.70 2.86
N ALA A 153 26.44 26.61 3.63
CA ALA A 153 27.67 26.25 4.36
C ALA A 153 28.84 25.95 3.40
N GLN A 154 28.60 25.24 2.30
CA GLN A 154 29.63 24.98 1.30
C GLN A 154 30.07 26.25 0.58
N ALA A 155 29.15 27.15 0.24
CA ALA A 155 29.46 28.43 -0.41
C ALA A 155 30.28 29.34 0.51
N THR A 156 29.92 29.41 1.79
CA THR A 156 30.68 30.18 2.80
C THR A 156 32.08 29.59 3.02
N ALA A 157 32.21 28.26 3.12
CA ALA A 157 33.51 27.59 3.21
C ALA A 157 34.38 27.81 1.95
N ALA A 158 33.79 27.72 0.76
CA ALA A 158 34.50 27.97 -0.50
C ALA A 158 35.00 29.42 -0.60
N LYS A 159 34.18 30.39 -0.19
CA LYS A 159 34.60 31.80 -0.12
C LYS A 159 35.78 31.98 0.85
N ALA A 160 35.69 31.42 2.06
CA ALA A 160 36.77 31.51 3.04
C ALA A 160 38.07 30.88 2.55
N ALA A 161 38.00 29.75 1.83
CA ALA A 161 39.16 29.12 1.20
C ALA A 161 39.78 30.00 0.11
N ALA A 162 38.95 30.60 -0.75
CA ALA A 162 39.41 31.52 -1.79
C ALA A 162 40.09 32.77 -1.20
N ASP A 163 39.52 33.36 -0.15
CA ASP A 163 40.08 34.51 0.56
C ASP A 163 41.44 34.15 1.20
N ALA A 164 41.55 32.95 1.80
CA ALA A 164 42.81 32.46 2.37
C ALA A 164 43.91 32.24 1.31
N ASP A 165 43.54 31.69 0.14
CA ASP A 165 44.48 31.50 -0.96
C ASP A 165 44.91 32.84 -1.57
N ALA A 166 44.01 33.81 -1.68
CA ALA A 166 44.35 35.17 -2.10
C ALA A 166 45.35 35.83 -1.13
N ALA A 167 45.15 35.67 0.18
CA ALA A 167 46.07 36.17 1.21
C ALA A 167 47.45 35.49 1.15
N LYS A 168 47.52 34.18 0.88
CA LYS A 168 48.80 33.50 0.67
C LYS A 168 49.52 34.05 -0.56
N ARG A 169 48.81 34.21 -1.68
CA ARG A 169 49.39 34.73 -2.93
C ARG A 169 49.91 36.16 -2.77
N SER A 170 49.20 37.02 -2.04
CA SER A 170 49.65 38.39 -1.79
C SER A 170 50.90 38.42 -0.90
N LYS A 171 50.97 37.56 0.13
CA LYS A 171 52.17 37.40 0.96
C LYS A 171 53.38 36.93 0.13
N THR A 172 53.22 35.89 -0.70
CA THR A 172 54.29 35.40 -1.58
C THR A 172 54.71 36.43 -2.63
N ALA A 173 53.80 37.29 -3.10
CA ALA A 173 54.14 38.39 -3.99
C ALA A 173 54.96 39.48 -3.27
N ALA A 174 54.59 39.81 -2.03
CA ALA A 174 55.34 40.75 -1.21
C ALA A 174 56.75 40.25 -0.87
N GLU A 175 56.89 38.96 -0.53
CA GLU A 175 58.20 38.32 -0.28
C GLU A 175 59.09 38.33 -1.53
N ARG A 176 58.54 38.02 -2.71
CA ARG A 176 59.28 38.10 -3.98
C ARG A 176 59.73 39.52 -4.30
N LYS A 177 58.88 40.52 -4.03
CA LYS A 177 59.24 41.93 -4.22
C LYS A 177 60.40 42.34 -3.30
N ALA A 178 60.31 42.01 -2.01
CA ALA A 178 61.39 42.30 -1.05
C ALA A 178 62.72 41.65 -1.46
N LEU A 179 62.70 40.42 -1.97
CA LEU A 179 63.91 39.75 -2.47
C LEU A 179 64.51 40.46 -3.69
N ALA A 180 63.66 40.88 -4.64
CA ALA A 180 64.10 41.64 -5.81
C ALA A 180 64.76 42.97 -5.40
N ASP A 181 64.14 43.69 -4.46
CA ASP A 181 64.66 44.97 -3.93
C ASP A 181 66.02 44.76 -3.22
N THR A 182 66.20 43.65 -2.49
CA THR A 182 67.50 43.31 -1.86
C THR A 182 68.59 42.96 -2.88
N GLU A 183 68.26 42.24 -3.95
CA GLU A 183 69.22 41.91 -5.01
C GLU A 183 69.61 43.14 -5.83
N GLU A 184 68.67 44.05 -6.07
CA GLU A 184 68.94 45.34 -6.71
C GLU A 184 69.88 46.18 -5.84
N THR A 185 69.62 46.25 -4.53
CA THR A 185 70.49 46.92 -3.57
C THR A 185 71.89 46.31 -3.53
N ARG A 186 71.99 44.97 -3.57
CA ARG A 186 73.29 44.26 -3.61
C ARG A 186 74.07 44.58 -4.87
N LYS A 187 73.43 44.55 -6.05
CA LYS A 187 74.06 44.93 -7.32
C LYS A 187 74.50 46.39 -7.34
N ALA A 188 73.68 47.30 -6.81
CA ALA A 188 74.02 48.71 -6.69
C ALA A 188 75.24 48.94 -5.78
N LEU A 189 75.34 48.21 -4.67
CA LEU A 189 76.47 48.26 -3.76
C LEU A 189 77.76 47.69 -4.39
N GLU A 190 77.65 46.58 -5.12
CA GLU A 190 78.75 45.97 -5.88
C GLU A 190 79.31 46.96 -6.93
N LEU A 191 78.41 47.59 -7.70
CA LEU A 191 78.75 48.64 -8.67
C LEU A 191 79.37 49.87 -8.00
N ALA A 192 78.88 50.29 -6.84
CA ALA A 192 79.46 51.40 -6.08
C ALA A 192 80.88 51.06 -5.58
N ARG A 193 81.12 49.83 -5.11
CA ARG A 193 82.47 49.35 -4.73
C ARG A 193 83.41 49.28 -5.93
N GLN A 194 82.93 48.83 -7.09
CA GLN A 194 83.73 48.83 -8.32
C GLN A 194 84.08 50.25 -8.80
N ARG A 195 83.16 51.22 -8.62
CA ARG A 195 83.43 52.64 -8.87
C ARG A 195 84.45 53.22 -7.89
N ALA A 196 84.39 52.83 -6.61
CA ALA A 196 85.38 53.25 -5.61
C ALA A 196 86.78 52.64 -5.85
N ALA A 197 86.86 51.42 -6.38
CA ALA A 197 88.11 50.75 -6.72
C ALA A 197 88.78 51.32 -7.99
N LYS A 198 87.99 51.86 -8.93
CA LYS A 198 88.48 52.63 -10.08
C LYS A 198 88.54 54.11 -9.67
N GLY A 199 89.55 54.48 -8.90
CA GLY A 199 89.74 55.87 -8.48
C GLY A 199 89.75 56.83 -9.67
N ASN A 200 88.68 57.61 -9.85
CA ASN A 200 88.71 58.89 -10.54
C ASN A 200 87.48 59.74 -10.20
N THR A 201 87.74 61.00 -9.87
CA THR A 201 86.79 62.08 -9.56
C THR A 201 86.04 62.54 -10.81
N GLY A 202 84.71 62.70 -10.76
CA GLY A 202 83.94 63.31 -11.85
C GLY A 202 82.43 63.44 -11.56
N ILE A 203 81.92 64.65 -11.72
CA ILE A 203 80.61 65.20 -11.33
C ILE A 203 79.53 65.02 -12.44
N SER A 204 78.27 64.74 -12.05
CA SER A 204 76.93 64.92 -12.73
C SER A 204 76.71 64.28 -14.13
N ALA A 205 75.53 63.85 -14.60
CA ALA A 205 74.13 64.30 -14.40
C ALA A 205 73.12 63.15 -14.76
N PRO A 206 71.81 63.29 -14.49
CA PRO A 206 70.82 62.21 -14.62
C PRO A 206 70.16 62.15 -16.01
N ILE A 207 69.75 60.95 -16.45
CA ILE A 207 68.95 60.76 -17.65
C ILE A 207 67.76 59.85 -17.30
N GLU A 208 66.55 60.42 -17.35
CA GLU A 208 65.28 59.70 -17.33
C GLU A 208 65.12 58.88 -18.62
N SER A 209 64.51 57.70 -18.52
CA SER A 209 64.02 56.95 -19.67
C SER A 209 62.59 56.47 -19.40
N THR A 210 61.68 57.03 -20.18
CA THR A 210 60.28 56.68 -20.31
C THR A 210 60.13 55.56 -21.34
N THR A 211 59.50 54.45 -21.00
CA THR A 211 58.86 53.57 -21.99
C THR A 211 57.72 52.78 -21.36
N ALA A 212 56.50 53.08 -21.78
CA ALA A 212 55.35 52.20 -21.64
C ALA A 212 55.40 51.13 -22.74
N SER A 213 55.05 49.88 -22.43
CA SER A 213 54.78 48.85 -23.43
C SER A 213 53.52 48.07 -23.05
N ALA A 214 52.59 48.04 -24.01
CA ALA A 214 51.25 47.48 -23.92
C ALA A 214 51.26 45.95 -23.91
N GLY A 215 50.16 45.37 -23.42
CA GLY A 215 50.02 43.93 -23.20
C GLY A 215 49.81 43.08 -24.46
N ALA A 216 50.02 41.78 -24.28
CA ALA A 216 49.42 40.74 -25.10
C ALA A 216 49.18 39.50 -24.23
N ASN A 217 47.90 39.10 -24.20
CA ASN A 217 47.37 37.89 -23.58
C ASN A 217 47.69 36.69 -24.49
N SER A 218 48.42 35.69 -24.00
CA SER A 218 48.57 34.40 -24.67
C SER A 218 48.18 33.28 -23.71
N GLY A 219 47.02 32.67 -23.98
CA GLY A 219 46.50 31.54 -23.22
C GLY A 219 47.38 30.31 -23.38
N SER A 220 47.83 29.75 -22.25
CA SER A 220 48.43 28.42 -22.20
C SER A 220 47.34 27.38 -21.93
N SER A 221 47.02 26.58 -22.93
CA SER A 221 46.23 25.37 -22.83
C SER A 221 46.99 24.33 -21.98
N ALA A 222 46.51 24.10 -20.76
CA ALA A 222 46.89 22.93 -19.99
C ALA A 222 46.30 21.67 -20.66
N PRO A 223 47.06 20.57 -20.86
CA PRO A 223 46.48 19.33 -21.35
C PRO A 223 45.49 18.80 -20.31
N LYS A 224 44.21 18.80 -20.68
CA LYS A 224 43.11 18.19 -19.93
C LYS A 224 43.40 16.70 -19.82
N ALA A 225 43.70 16.24 -18.61
CA ALA A 225 43.78 14.81 -18.29
C ALA A 225 42.50 14.12 -18.79
N ALA A 226 42.67 13.08 -19.59
CA ALA A 226 41.56 12.23 -20.01
C ALA A 226 40.92 11.64 -18.74
N PRO A 227 39.58 11.71 -18.57
CA PRO A 227 38.94 10.99 -17.49
C PRO A 227 39.17 9.49 -17.72
N ILE A 228 39.88 8.85 -16.78
CA ILE A 228 39.91 7.40 -16.71
C ILE A 228 38.49 6.98 -16.32
N SER A 229 37.70 6.58 -17.30
CA SER A 229 36.41 5.94 -17.11
C SER A 229 36.67 4.56 -16.50
N VAL A 230 36.67 4.47 -15.17
CA VAL A 230 36.54 3.19 -14.50
C VAL A 230 35.09 2.74 -14.72
N THR A 231 34.83 2.07 -15.83
CA THR A 231 33.59 1.31 -16.00
C THR A 231 33.64 0.16 -15.00
N ARG A 232 33.12 0.38 -13.79
CA ARG A 232 32.66 -0.71 -12.93
C ARG A 232 31.64 -1.49 -13.76
N GLU A 233 32.02 -2.65 -14.27
CA GLU A 233 31.06 -3.60 -14.83
C GLU A 233 30.00 -3.84 -13.75
N ASP A 234 28.76 -3.46 -14.04
CA ASP A 234 27.63 -3.82 -13.19
C ASP A 234 27.58 -5.36 -13.17
N LYS A 235 27.80 -5.96 -11.99
CA LYS A 235 27.78 -7.41 -11.79
C LYS A 235 26.47 -8.08 -12.24
N TYR A 236 25.41 -7.28 -12.44
CA TYR A 236 24.11 -7.71 -12.93
C TYR A 236 23.80 -7.22 -14.35
N SER A 237 24.79 -6.77 -15.12
CA SER A 237 24.65 -6.25 -16.48
C SER A 237 24.05 -7.28 -17.44
N SER A 238 24.40 -8.56 -17.29
CA SER A 238 23.86 -9.67 -18.08
C SER A 238 22.54 -10.25 -17.57
N TRP A 239 22.02 -9.76 -16.44
CA TRP A 239 20.82 -10.29 -15.80
C TRP A 239 19.57 -9.56 -16.30
N GLU A 240 18.49 -10.32 -16.50
CA GLU A 240 17.25 -9.76 -17.02
C GLU A 240 16.41 -9.14 -15.90
N LYS A 241 16.09 -7.85 -16.02
CA LYS A 241 15.15 -7.19 -15.09
C LYS A 241 13.73 -7.68 -15.34
N LYS A 242 13.05 -8.11 -14.27
CA LYS A 242 11.64 -8.51 -14.33
C LYS A 242 10.80 -7.61 -13.42
N THR A 243 9.59 -7.33 -13.88
CA THR A 243 8.58 -6.59 -13.12
C THR A 243 7.39 -7.51 -12.87
N TYR A 244 6.94 -7.59 -11.63
CA TYR A 244 5.80 -8.39 -11.23
C TYR A 244 4.77 -7.53 -10.50
N LYS A 245 3.49 -7.91 -10.67
CA LYS A 245 2.41 -7.39 -9.84
C LYS A 245 2.42 -8.12 -8.49
N SER A 246 1.94 -7.44 -7.45
CA SER A 246 1.78 -8.05 -6.12
C SER A 246 0.90 -9.31 -6.21
N GLY A 247 1.34 -10.39 -5.56
CA GLY A 247 0.72 -11.71 -5.59
C GLY A 247 1.19 -12.63 -6.72
N ALA A 248 1.94 -12.12 -7.71
CA ALA A 248 2.47 -12.97 -8.78
C ALA A 248 3.64 -13.84 -8.28
N THR A 249 3.76 -15.05 -8.81
CA THR A 249 4.92 -15.91 -8.59
C THR A 249 6.03 -15.54 -9.60
N PRO A 250 7.24 -15.18 -9.15
CA PRO A 250 8.36 -14.94 -10.06
C PRO A 250 8.68 -16.17 -10.91
N LYS A 251 8.96 -15.95 -12.19
CA LYS A 251 9.24 -17.02 -13.18
C LYS A 251 10.50 -17.81 -12.83
N SER A 252 11.40 -17.24 -12.03
CA SER A 252 12.59 -17.90 -11.52
C SER A 252 12.31 -19.21 -10.77
N PHE A 253 11.16 -19.34 -10.12
CA PHE A 253 10.89 -20.51 -9.27
C PHE A 253 10.20 -21.69 -9.97
N ASN A 254 9.71 -21.50 -11.21
CA ASN A 254 8.95 -22.52 -11.98
C ASN A 254 7.99 -23.35 -11.10
N PHE A 255 7.22 -22.66 -10.27
CA PHE A 255 6.50 -23.24 -9.14
C PHE A 255 4.99 -23.17 -9.35
N LYS A 256 4.27 -24.22 -8.93
CA LYS A 256 2.80 -24.27 -8.90
C LYS A 256 2.32 -24.29 -7.45
N GLY A 257 1.55 -23.28 -7.04
CA GLY A 257 1.01 -23.19 -5.68
C GLY A 257 -0.03 -24.26 -5.37
N LYS A 258 -0.05 -24.73 -4.10
CA LYS A 258 -1.02 -25.72 -3.57
C LYS A 258 -2.13 -25.08 -2.72
N PHE A 259 -3.37 -25.06 -3.18
CA PHE A 259 -4.48 -24.35 -2.51
C PHE A 259 -5.46 -25.32 -1.87
N ASP A 260 -6.02 -24.95 -0.70
CA ASP A 260 -7.18 -25.61 -0.12
C ASP A 260 -8.37 -24.64 -0.06
N TYR A 261 -9.23 -24.72 -1.08
CA TYR A 261 -10.36 -23.82 -1.25
C TYR A 261 -11.51 -24.07 -0.26
N LYS A 262 -11.43 -25.12 0.58
CA LYS A 262 -12.39 -25.35 1.66
C LYS A 262 -12.09 -24.49 2.88
N LEU A 263 -10.87 -23.97 2.98
CA LEU A 263 -10.41 -23.13 4.09
C LEU A 263 -10.44 -21.67 3.67
N ASP A 264 -11.25 -20.85 4.33
CA ASP A 264 -11.20 -19.39 4.21
C ASP A 264 -10.18 -18.80 5.21
N ASN A 265 -8.91 -19.19 5.04
CA ASN A 265 -7.80 -18.60 5.76
C ASN A 265 -6.95 -17.70 4.86
N TYR A 266 -6.12 -16.88 5.51
CA TYR A 266 -5.13 -16.08 4.82
C TYR A 266 -3.88 -15.80 5.67
N LEU A 267 -2.77 -15.58 4.96
CA LEU A 267 -1.64 -14.80 5.43
C LEU A 267 -1.67 -13.42 4.77
N LYS A 268 -1.85 -12.37 5.57
CA LYS A 268 -1.82 -10.98 5.11
C LYS A 268 -0.41 -10.43 5.32
N ILE A 269 0.23 -9.99 4.25
CA ILE A 269 1.56 -9.37 4.29
C ILE A 269 1.43 -7.90 3.87
N LYS A 270 1.79 -6.99 4.77
CA LYS A 270 1.86 -5.55 4.50
C LYS A 270 3.31 -5.13 4.30
N VAL A 271 3.60 -4.44 3.20
CA VAL A 271 4.96 -4.04 2.82
C VAL A 271 5.15 -2.54 2.92
N GLY A 272 6.23 -2.12 3.56
CA GLY A 272 6.67 -0.74 3.64
C GLY A 272 7.01 -0.11 2.28
N LYS A 273 7.23 1.21 2.25
CA LYS A 273 7.48 1.95 1.00
C LYS A 273 8.90 1.75 0.45
N ASN A 274 9.85 1.38 1.30
CA ASN A 274 11.28 1.38 0.97
C ASN A 274 11.77 0.05 0.38
N THR A 275 10.94 -0.99 0.33
CA THR A 275 11.35 -2.32 -0.14
C THR A 275 10.25 -2.98 -0.97
N GLU A 276 10.64 -3.84 -1.90
CA GLU A 276 9.80 -4.90 -2.44
C GLU A 276 10.22 -6.22 -1.80
N LEU A 277 9.43 -7.28 -1.99
CA LEU A 277 9.77 -8.58 -1.43
C LEU A 277 9.37 -9.74 -2.33
N VAL A 278 10.08 -10.85 -2.14
CA VAL A 278 9.66 -12.17 -2.58
C VAL A 278 9.58 -13.06 -1.35
N ALA A 279 8.37 -13.53 -1.03
CA ALA A 279 8.13 -14.43 0.09
C ALA A 279 7.89 -15.85 -0.40
N LYS A 280 8.60 -16.81 0.19
CA LYS A 280 8.40 -18.25 0.03
C LYS A 280 7.81 -18.82 1.31
N LEU A 281 6.67 -19.49 1.19
CA LEU A 281 5.98 -20.13 2.31
C LEU A 281 6.22 -21.64 2.25
N TYR A 282 6.89 -22.19 3.26
CA TYR A 282 7.22 -23.61 3.37
C TYR A 282 6.34 -24.25 4.44
N LYS A 283 5.66 -25.35 4.08
CA LYS A 283 5.00 -26.23 5.03
C LYS A 283 6.06 -27.10 5.70
N MET A 284 6.09 -27.10 7.01
CA MET A 284 7.04 -27.88 7.81
C MET A 284 6.71 -29.36 7.72
N GLY A 285 7.74 -30.17 7.49
CA GLY A 285 7.68 -31.62 7.59
C GLY A 285 8.20 -32.11 8.95
N GLN A 286 8.40 -33.43 9.07
CA GLN A 286 9.03 -34.00 10.27
C GLN A 286 10.50 -33.58 10.40
N THR A 287 11.18 -33.43 9.26
CA THR A 287 12.54 -32.89 9.17
C THR A 287 12.61 -31.78 8.13
N SER A 288 13.67 -30.98 8.15
CA SER A 288 13.87 -29.90 7.16
C SER A 288 14.00 -30.40 5.71
N LYS A 289 14.23 -31.71 5.49
CA LYS A 289 14.25 -32.32 4.16
C LYS A 289 12.84 -32.61 3.63
N ASP A 290 11.87 -32.72 4.53
CA ASP A 290 10.48 -33.00 4.23
C ASP A 290 9.66 -31.72 4.05
N ASP A 291 10.27 -30.56 4.32
CA ASP A 291 9.66 -29.25 4.13
C ASP A 291 9.23 -29.07 2.67
N GLN A 292 8.01 -28.56 2.48
CA GLN A 292 7.44 -28.40 1.15
C GLN A 292 7.19 -26.94 0.85
N LEU A 293 7.73 -26.43 -0.25
CA LEU A 293 7.36 -25.13 -0.77
C LEU A 293 5.88 -25.14 -1.20
N VAL A 294 5.08 -24.23 -0.65
CA VAL A 294 3.62 -24.16 -0.88
C VAL A 294 3.23 -22.88 -1.62
N ARG A 295 3.88 -21.75 -1.35
CA ARG A 295 3.64 -20.49 -2.08
C ARG A 295 4.94 -19.76 -2.36
N VAL A 296 4.98 -19.06 -3.48
CA VAL A 296 5.95 -18.01 -3.75
C VAL A 296 5.21 -16.80 -4.28
N VAL A 297 5.40 -15.64 -3.64
CA VAL A 297 4.72 -14.40 -4.03
C VAL A 297 5.68 -13.22 -4.06
N TYR A 298 5.62 -12.46 -5.14
CA TYR A 298 6.20 -11.13 -5.24
C TYR A 298 5.24 -10.11 -4.62
N ILE A 299 5.73 -9.16 -3.84
CA ILE A 299 4.90 -8.08 -3.29
C ILE A 299 5.64 -6.75 -3.45
N ASN A 300 4.97 -5.79 -4.11
CA ASN A 300 5.52 -4.47 -4.37
C ASN A 300 5.54 -3.62 -3.09
N SER A 301 6.29 -2.52 -3.15
CA SER A 301 6.35 -1.55 -2.05
C SER A 301 5.02 -0.90 -1.78
N ASN A 302 4.77 -0.58 -0.50
CA ASN A 302 3.56 0.12 -0.05
C ASN A 302 2.25 -0.58 -0.44
N THR A 303 2.28 -1.91 -0.59
CA THR A 303 1.08 -2.71 -0.85
C THR A 303 0.77 -3.66 0.30
N THR A 304 -0.43 -4.23 0.28
CA THR A 304 -0.86 -5.30 1.16
C THR A 304 -1.32 -6.46 0.31
N GLN A 305 -0.71 -7.63 0.48
CA GLN A 305 -1.05 -8.84 -0.24
C GLN A 305 -1.69 -9.86 0.71
N PHE A 306 -2.74 -10.53 0.22
CA PHE A 306 -3.32 -11.69 0.89
C PHE A 306 -2.89 -12.95 0.14
N ILE A 307 -2.31 -13.89 0.87
CA ILE A 307 -2.09 -15.26 0.41
C ILE A 307 -3.22 -16.08 1.02
N ARG A 308 -4.17 -16.52 0.19
CA ARG A 308 -5.41 -17.17 0.66
C ARG A 308 -5.36 -18.68 0.48
N ASN A 309 -6.26 -19.37 1.18
CA ASN A 309 -6.54 -20.79 0.98
C ASN A 309 -5.28 -21.63 1.16
N ILE A 310 -4.59 -21.39 2.27
CA ILE A 310 -3.36 -22.07 2.67
C ILE A 310 -3.80 -23.42 3.27
N PRO A 311 -3.31 -24.56 2.76
CA PRO A 311 -3.61 -25.86 3.34
C PRO A 311 -3.24 -25.93 4.83
N GLU A 312 -3.86 -26.84 5.57
CA GLU A 312 -3.52 -27.05 6.98
C GLU A 312 -2.05 -27.48 7.15
N GLY A 313 -1.45 -27.07 8.26
CA GLY A 313 -0.09 -27.40 8.65
C GLY A 313 0.62 -26.26 9.35
N GLU A 314 1.84 -26.53 9.79
CA GLU A 314 2.75 -25.53 10.35
C GLU A 314 3.67 -25.01 9.25
N TYR A 315 3.99 -23.72 9.29
CA TYR A 315 4.70 -23.05 8.22
C TYR A 315 5.75 -22.07 8.72
N TYR A 316 6.84 -21.93 7.95
CA TYR A 316 7.78 -20.81 8.07
C TYR A 316 7.94 -20.07 6.74
N LEU A 317 8.56 -18.90 6.80
CA LEU A 317 8.81 -18.04 5.65
C LEU A 317 10.31 -17.92 5.37
N LYS A 318 10.68 -17.99 4.09
CA LYS A 318 11.92 -17.39 3.60
C LYS A 318 11.57 -16.13 2.82
N ILE A 319 12.23 -15.01 3.10
CA ILE A 319 11.90 -13.72 2.51
C ILE A 319 13.15 -13.10 1.92
N ALA A 320 13.04 -12.65 0.66
CA ALA A 320 13.99 -11.76 0.04
C ALA A 320 13.41 -10.35 0.02
N TYR A 321 14.21 -9.37 0.38
CA TYR A 321 13.90 -7.95 0.35
C TYR A 321 14.81 -7.22 -0.62
N GLY A 322 14.34 -6.10 -1.16
CA GLY A 322 15.17 -5.16 -1.86
C GLY A 322 14.42 -4.41 -2.95
N LYS A 323 15.17 -3.85 -3.89
CA LYS A 323 14.66 -3.15 -5.06
C LYS A 323 15.29 -3.72 -6.32
N VAL A 324 14.55 -3.62 -7.42
CA VAL A 324 14.96 -4.08 -8.76
C VAL A 324 15.23 -5.59 -8.76
N TRP A 325 14.19 -6.36 -9.00
CA TRP A 325 14.29 -7.81 -9.17
C TRP A 325 14.87 -8.15 -10.55
N LYS A 326 15.94 -8.94 -10.55
CA LYS A 326 16.54 -9.50 -11.77
C LYS A 326 16.64 -11.01 -11.68
N GLU A 327 16.55 -11.67 -12.83
CA GLU A 327 16.65 -13.11 -12.97
C GLU A 327 17.75 -13.49 -13.97
N THR A 328 18.40 -14.63 -13.74
CA THR A 328 19.40 -15.22 -14.65
C THR A 328 19.32 -16.74 -14.63
N MET A 329 20.09 -17.41 -15.49
CA MET A 329 20.34 -18.85 -15.42
C MET A 329 21.68 -19.09 -14.73
N LYS A 330 21.68 -19.90 -13.66
CA LYS A 330 22.87 -20.36 -12.93
C LYS A 330 22.76 -21.88 -12.79
N ASP A 331 23.73 -22.62 -13.29
CA ASP A 331 23.79 -24.08 -13.21
C ASP A 331 22.51 -24.80 -13.70
N GLY A 332 21.92 -24.30 -14.81
CA GLY A 332 20.69 -24.86 -15.39
C GLY A 332 19.41 -24.54 -14.61
N LYS A 333 19.50 -23.83 -13.47
CA LYS A 333 18.36 -23.35 -12.68
C LYS A 333 18.19 -21.85 -12.86
N ARG A 334 16.95 -21.36 -12.87
CA ARG A 334 16.70 -19.92 -12.84
C ARG A 334 16.96 -19.40 -11.43
N PHE A 335 17.70 -18.32 -11.35
CA PHE A 335 18.09 -17.67 -10.11
C PHE A 335 17.53 -16.24 -10.09
N GLY A 336 16.97 -15.81 -8.97
CA GLY A 336 16.42 -14.46 -8.81
C GLY A 336 17.04 -13.72 -7.62
N THR A 337 17.33 -12.43 -7.80
CA THR A 337 17.86 -11.56 -6.74
C THR A 337 17.31 -10.15 -6.88
N PHE A 338 17.15 -9.46 -5.75
CA PHE A 338 17.15 -8.01 -5.77
C PHE A 338 18.58 -7.51 -6.00
N THR A 339 18.74 -6.46 -6.81
CA THR A 339 20.08 -5.90 -7.12
C THR A 339 20.40 -4.66 -6.29
N GLN A 340 19.42 -4.13 -5.56
CA GLN A 340 19.57 -2.97 -4.68
C GLN A 340 19.04 -3.30 -3.29
N ASN A 341 19.83 -3.00 -2.26
CA ASN A 341 19.49 -3.22 -0.83
C ASN A 341 18.95 -4.63 -0.56
N ALA A 342 19.59 -5.64 -1.18
CA ALA A 342 19.13 -7.02 -1.10
C ALA A 342 19.41 -7.59 0.29
N LEU A 343 18.36 -8.08 0.95
CA LEU A 343 18.45 -8.78 2.23
C LEU A 343 17.65 -10.08 2.15
N TYR A 344 18.07 -11.09 2.89
CA TYR A 344 17.44 -12.40 2.87
C TYR A 344 17.34 -12.96 4.28
N GLU A 345 16.17 -13.46 4.64
CA GLU A 345 15.92 -14.04 5.96
C GLU A 345 15.07 -15.30 5.90
N GLN A 346 15.19 -16.11 6.94
CA GLN A 346 14.23 -17.15 7.28
C GLN A 346 13.60 -16.79 8.63
N VAL A 347 12.31 -16.54 8.63
CA VAL A 347 11.55 -16.15 9.82
C VAL A 347 11.46 -17.35 10.77
N GLN A 348 11.86 -17.20 12.03
CA GLN A 348 11.82 -18.29 13.02
C GLN A 348 10.41 -18.59 13.56
N SER A 349 9.52 -17.60 13.54
CA SER A 349 8.14 -17.78 14.00
C SER A 349 7.37 -18.78 13.13
N VAL A 350 6.77 -19.77 13.78
CA VAL A 350 5.90 -20.77 13.14
C VAL A 350 4.48 -20.22 12.99
N LEU A 351 3.91 -20.37 11.80
CA LEU A 351 2.51 -20.06 11.51
C LEU A 351 1.72 -21.37 11.45
N ASP A 352 0.79 -21.57 12.38
CA ASP A 352 -0.01 -22.79 12.49
C ASP A 352 -1.39 -22.63 11.86
N PHE A 353 -1.56 -23.18 10.65
CA PHE A 353 -2.82 -23.15 9.91
C PHE A 353 -3.72 -24.36 10.15
N ASN A 354 -3.41 -25.21 11.13
CA ASN A 354 -4.28 -26.35 11.46
C ASN A 354 -5.63 -25.88 12.00
N THR A 355 -6.74 -26.44 11.49
CA THR A 355 -8.06 -26.09 12.00
C THR A 355 -8.29 -26.70 13.38
N VAL A 356 -8.97 -25.95 14.23
CA VAL A 356 -9.29 -26.40 15.59
C VAL A 356 -10.79 -26.53 15.72
N LYS A 357 -11.27 -27.76 15.95
CA LYS A 357 -12.68 -28.01 16.24
C LYS A 357 -12.98 -27.54 17.66
N THR A 358 -13.99 -26.69 17.79
CA THR A 358 -14.48 -26.19 19.07
C THR A 358 -15.95 -26.55 19.24
N SER A 359 -16.48 -26.44 20.46
CA SER A 359 -17.92 -26.60 20.73
C SER A 359 -18.80 -25.60 19.99
N LYS A 360 -18.22 -24.52 19.44
CA LYS A 360 -18.92 -23.46 18.69
C LYS A 360 -18.74 -23.57 17.16
N GLY A 361 -17.98 -24.56 16.68
CA GLY A 361 -17.67 -24.73 15.25
C GLY A 361 -16.17 -24.91 14.99
N ILE A 362 -15.77 -24.82 13.71
CA ILE A 362 -14.38 -25.00 13.27
C ILE A 362 -13.69 -23.63 13.24
N ASN A 363 -12.61 -23.47 14.01
CA ASN A 363 -11.73 -22.31 13.92
C ASN A 363 -10.74 -22.53 12.76
N VAL A 364 -10.67 -21.55 11.86
CA VAL A 364 -9.81 -21.57 10.67
C VAL A 364 -8.79 -20.42 10.82
N PRO A 365 -7.54 -20.71 11.24
CA PRO A 365 -6.57 -19.68 11.61
C PRO A 365 -6.15 -18.77 10.45
N SER A 366 -5.83 -17.51 10.74
CA SER A 366 -5.28 -16.55 9.77
C SER A 366 -4.27 -15.63 10.45
N TYR A 367 -3.26 -15.18 9.70
CA TYR A 367 -2.12 -14.46 10.26
C TYR A 367 -1.84 -13.15 9.53
N ASN A 368 -1.25 -12.20 10.26
CA ASN A 368 -0.87 -10.88 9.75
C ASN A 368 0.63 -10.65 9.98
N LEU A 369 1.34 -10.27 8.93
CA LEU A 369 2.74 -9.90 8.95
C LEU A 369 2.91 -8.49 8.38
N SER A 370 3.60 -7.63 9.11
CA SER A 370 3.94 -6.28 8.65
C SER A 370 5.45 -6.15 8.54
N LEU A 371 5.93 -5.88 7.33
CA LEU A 371 7.34 -5.83 6.98
C LEU A 371 7.67 -4.42 6.51
N ASP A 372 8.49 -3.70 7.27
CA ASP A 372 8.96 -2.36 6.91
C ASP A 372 10.49 -2.31 7.01
N LEU A 373 11.12 -1.81 5.94
CA LEU A 373 12.56 -1.62 5.87
C LEU A 373 12.85 -0.12 5.98
N LEU A 374 13.77 0.29 6.86
CA LEU A 374 14.16 1.70 6.96
C LEU A 374 14.93 2.15 5.70
N PRO A 375 14.92 3.46 5.36
CA PRO A 375 15.57 3.98 4.15
C PRO A 375 17.07 3.69 4.05
N SER A 376 17.76 3.51 5.18
CA SER A 376 19.18 3.17 5.25
C SER A 376 19.49 1.71 4.91
N GLY A 377 18.48 0.88 4.61
CA GLY A 377 18.63 -0.57 4.52
C GLY A 377 18.67 -1.27 5.87
N ASN A 378 18.74 -0.52 6.99
CA ASN A 378 18.67 -1.04 8.35
C ASN A 378 17.21 -1.11 8.83
N GLY A 379 16.35 -1.90 8.18
CA GLY A 379 15.13 -2.36 8.82
C GLY A 379 15.30 -3.82 9.21
N TYR A 380 15.09 -4.12 10.49
CA TYR A 380 15.52 -5.34 11.16
C TYR A 380 16.99 -5.67 10.88
N ALA A 381 17.88 -5.00 11.62
CA ALA A 381 19.26 -5.47 11.75
C ALA A 381 19.20 -6.96 12.16
N THR A 382 19.77 -7.82 11.32
CA THR A 382 19.84 -9.29 11.47
C THR A 382 20.79 -9.72 12.59
N ASN A 383 20.75 -9.03 13.73
CA ASN A 383 21.48 -9.43 14.94
C ASN A 383 20.85 -10.65 15.64
N ASN A 384 19.76 -11.21 15.09
CA ASN A 384 19.03 -12.36 15.64
C ASN A 384 19.32 -13.71 14.94
N GLY A 385 20.30 -13.78 14.02
CA GLY A 385 20.69 -15.04 13.37
C GLY A 385 19.71 -15.58 12.31
N GLU A 386 18.73 -14.78 11.87
CA GLU A 386 17.72 -15.16 10.86
C GLU A 386 18.19 -14.94 9.41
N GLY A 387 19.32 -14.26 9.21
CA GLY A 387 19.86 -13.98 7.88
C GLY A 387 20.28 -15.25 7.13
N ILE A 388 19.89 -15.35 5.86
CA ILE A 388 20.32 -16.43 4.96
C ILE A 388 21.05 -15.85 3.74
N SER A 389 21.81 -16.69 3.01
CA SER A 389 22.42 -16.26 1.75
C SER A 389 21.40 -16.23 0.61
N ALA A 390 21.69 -15.47 -0.45
CA ALA A 390 20.88 -15.46 -1.67
C ALA A 390 20.80 -16.85 -2.31
N ASP A 391 21.88 -17.65 -2.24
CA ASP A 391 21.87 -19.03 -2.72
C ASP A 391 20.91 -19.89 -1.88
N LYS A 392 21.00 -19.84 -0.55
CA LYS A 392 20.09 -20.59 0.36
C LYS A 392 18.62 -20.17 0.23
N PHE A 393 18.37 -18.91 -0.14
CA PHE A 393 17.02 -18.45 -0.47
C PHE A 393 16.53 -19.06 -1.79
N ASN A 394 17.40 -19.16 -2.81
CA ASN A 394 17.04 -19.70 -4.13
C ASN A 394 17.01 -21.23 -4.18
N ASP A 395 17.64 -21.91 -3.22
CA ASP A 395 17.50 -23.35 -3.02
C ASP A 395 16.06 -23.71 -2.62
N ASN A 396 15.40 -24.50 -3.48
CA ASN A 396 14.05 -24.99 -3.27
C ASN A 396 14.04 -26.36 -2.61
#